data_AF-A0A0B4XLW8-F1
#
_entry.id   AF-A0A0B4XLW8-F1
#
_cell.length_a   1.000
_cell.length_b   1.000
_cell.length_c   1.000
_cell.angle_alpha   90.00
_cell.angle_beta   90.00
_cell.angle_gamma   90.00
#
_symmetry.space_group_name_H-M   'P 1'
#
loop_
_entity.id
_entity.type
_entity.pdbx_description
1 polymer ?
#
loop_
_entity_poly.entity_id
_entity_poly.type
_entity_poly.pdbx_seq_one_letter_code
_entity_poly.pdbx_strand_id
1 'polypeptide(L)'
;MISAAALSSGCATLLGRGGDHSDRRYQHLTEDESIVLKRLTQVLLPAEQFGLPSSLSEVPTVQNIDGMVGQMSGQTRELLGLGLWVFEHRSMASFRFSRFSRLDDDEALRYVNAMQAGTFFERGLMTTLKTLVCVNYWRDARTWPGLDYHGPVTEIWGVRRLGNAPLPQV
;
A
#
# COMPACT_ATOMS: atom_id res chain seq x y z
N MET A 1 -31.80 -15.75 1.60
CA MET A 1 -31.45 -15.20 2.93
C MET A 1 -29.95 -14.94 2.94
N ILE A 2 -29.54 -13.70 2.72
CA ILE A 2 -28.12 -13.31 2.74
C ILE A 2 -27.82 -12.89 4.18
N SER A 3 -27.08 -13.73 4.91
CA SER A 3 -26.62 -13.41 6.26
C SER A 3 -25.51 -12.36 6.15
N ALA A 4 -25.82 -11.13 6.58
CA ALA A 4 -24.83 -10.10 6.81
C ALA A 4 -23.99 -10.49 8.04
N ALA A 5 -22.72 -10.84 7.82
CA ALA A 5 -21.77 -11.00 8.91
C ALA A 5 -21.38 -9.60 9.42
N ALA A 6 -21.99 -9.19 10.53
CA ALA A 6 -21.56 -8.03 11.29
C ALA A 6 -20.21 -8.37 11.96
N LEU A 7 -19.11 -7.94 11.35
CA LEU A 7 -17.80 -7.94 11.98
C LEU A 7 -17.73 -6.72 12.91
N SER A 8 -18.03 -6.94 14.19
CA SER A 8 -17.84 -5.95 15.24
C SER A 8 -16.35 -5.65 15.42
N SER A 9 -16.02 -4.39 15.69
CA SER A 9 -14.67 -3.82 15.89
C SER A 9 -13.85 -4.41 17.06
N GLY A 10 -14.16 -5.62 17.53
CA GLY A 10 -13.53 -6.25 18.70
C GLY A 10 -12.45 -7.29 18.41
N CYS A 11 -12.30 -7.78 17.18
CA CYS A 11 -11.36 -8.87 16.88
C CYS A 11 -9.91 -8.43 16.63
N ALA A 12 -9.64 -7.14 16.47
CA ALA A 12 -8.31 -6.66 16.08
C ALA A 12 -7.24 -6.90 17.16
N THR A 13 -7.60 -6.87 18.45
CA THR A 13 -6.68 -7.12 19.56
C THR A 13 -6.48 -8.61 19.87
N LEU A 14 -7.40 -9.50 19.47
CA LEU A 14 -7.30 -10.95 19.72
C LEU A 14 -6.34 -11.67 18.76
N LEU A 15 -6.00 -11.09 17.62
CA LEU A 15 -5.09 -11.68 16.62
C LEU A 15 -3.60 -11.31 16.81
N GLY A 16 -3.23 -10.81 17.99
CA GLY A 16 -1.83 -10.52 18.32
C GLY A 16 -1.26 -9.26 17.66
N ARG A 17 -2.12 -8.33 17.23
CA ARG A 17 -1.73 -7.00 16.75
C ARG A 17 -1.26 -6.15 17.94
N GLY A 18 -0.01 -6.37 18.35
CA GLY A 18 0.66 -5.61 19.42
C GLY A 18 0.83 -4.15 18.99
N GLY A 19 0.09 -3.25 19.61
CA GLY A 19 0.18 -1.82 19.38
C GLY A 19 1.38 -1.18 20.10
N ASP A 20 2.60 -1.68 19.90
CA ASP A 20 3.77 -1.01 20.44
C ASP A 20 4.11 0.22 19.57
N HIS A 21 4.29 1.38 20.22
CA HIS A 21 4.54 2.69 19.61
C HIS A 21 5.93 3.23 19.92
N SER A 22 6.85 2.41 20.42
CA SER A 22 8.21 2.83 20.74
C SER A 22 9.11 2.79 19.48
N ASP A 23 9.72 3.95 19.13
CA ASP A 23 10.60 4.24 17.98
C ASP A 23 9.97 4.42 16.58
N ARG A 24 8.79 5.02 16.52
CA ARG A 24 8.02 5.15 15.27
C ARG A 24 8.67 6.06 14.21
N ARG A 25 9.36 5.44 13.24
CA ARG A 25 9.68 6.02 11.93
C ARG A 25 8.42 6.49 11.17
N TYR A 26 7.25 5.93 11.49
CA TYR A 26 5.96 6.20 10.84
C TYR A 26 4.90 6.58 11.88
N GLN A 27 4.08 7.60 11.62
CA GLN A 27 3.15 8.15 12.62
C GLN A 27 1.86 7.33 12.76
N HIS A 28 1.42 6.68 11.68
CA HIS A 28 0.11 6.04 11.58
C HIS A 28 0.19 4.53 11.35
N LEU A 29 1.24 4.05 10.68
CA LEU A 29 1.52 2.62 10.52
C LEU A 29 2.14 2.02 11.79
N THR A 30 1.85 0.75 12.06
CA THR A 30 2.63 -0.04 13.03
C THR A 30 3.94 -0.52 12.42
N GLU A 31 4.88 -0.97 13.26
CA GLU A 31 6.16 -1.51 12.79
C GLU A 31 5.95 -2.70 11.85
N ASP A 32 5.13 -3.68 12.25
CA ASP A 32 4.80 -4.85 11.43
C ASP A 32 4.19 -4.47 10.07
N GLU A 33 3.24 -3.52 10.06
CA GLU A 33 2.64 -3.03 8.81
C GLU A 33 3.69 -2.40 7.90
N SER A 34 4.60 -1.60 8.47
CA SER A 34 5.65 -0.94 7.71
C SER A 34 6.66 -1.92 7.12
N ILE A 35 6.98 -3.01 7.82
CA ILE A 35 7.87 -4.08 7.35
C ILE A 35 7.24 -4.78 6.14
N VAL A 36 5.96 -5.15 6.25
CA VAL A 36 5.22 -5.81 5.16
C VAL A 36 5.14 -4.90 3.94
N LEU A 37 4.78 -3.63 4.15
CA LEU A 37 4.69 -2.65 3.07
C LEU A 37 6.03 -2.39 2.41
N LYS A 38 7.11 -2.27 3.19
CA LYS A 38 8.47 -2.12 2.66
C LYS A 38 8.86 -3.31 1.78
N ARG A 39 8.64 -4.54 2.24
CA ARG A 39 8.92 -5.74 1.44
C ARG A 39 8.08 -5.77 0.18
N LEU A 40 6.79 -5.48 0.30
CA LEU A 40 5.88 -5.48 -0.83
C LEU A 40 6.27 -4.43 -1.88
N THR A 41 6.69 -3.24 -1.45
CA THR A 41 7.20 -2.20 -2.34
C THR A 41 8.42 -2.66 -3.14
N GLN A 42 9.39 -3.32 -2.50
CA GLN A 42 10.57 -3.87 -3.21
C GLN A 42 10.19 -4.88 -4.28
N VAL A 43 9.26 -5.78 -3.97
CA VAL A 43 8.85 -6.86 -4.87
C VAL A 43 7.99 -6.33 -6.03
N LEU A 44 7.09 -5.38 -5.76
CA LEU A 44 6.18 -4.83 -6.78
C LEU A 44 6.83 -3.77 -7.68
N LEU A 45 7.80 -3.04 -7.16
CA LEU A 45 8.44 -1.90 -7.83
C LEU A 45 9.96 -2.06 -7.79
N PRO A 46 10.55 -2.99 -8.58
CA PRO A 46 12.00 -3.06 -8.77
C PRO A 46 12.49 -1.92 -9.68
N ALA A 47 12.22 -0.68 -9.27
CA ALA A 47 12.38 0.54 -10.07
C ALA A 47 13.82 0.74 -10.57
N GLU A 48 14.79 0.42 -9.72
CA GLU A 48 16.23 0.54 -10.02
C GLU A 48 16.65 -0.28 -11.25
N GLN A 49 16.01 -1.44 -11.48
CA GLN A 49 16.30 -2.30 -12.64
C GLN A 49 15.86 -1.66 -13.97
N PHE A 50 14.98 -0.66 -13.92
CA PHE A 50 14.44 0.04 -15.08
C PHE A 50 14.95 1.48 -15.18
N GLY A 51 15.99 1.85 -14.42
CA GLY A 51 16.54 3.21 -14.41
C GLY A 51 15.60 4.26 -13.81
N LEU A 52 14.58 3.82 -13.07
CA LEU A 52 13.67 4.68 -12.33
C LEU A 52 14.22 4.92 -10.91
N PRO A 53 13.83 6.03 -10.25
CA PRO A 53 14.25 6.31 -8.89
C PRO A 53 13.88 5.17 -7.93
N SER A 54 14.76 4.85 -7.00
CA SER A 54 14.52 3.79 -6.02
C SER A 54 13.23 4.02 -5.23
N SER A 55 12.39 3.00 -5.15
CA SER A 55 11.08 3.05 -4.48
C SER A 55 11.15 3.08 -2.95
N LEU A 56 12.35 3.06 -2.37
CA LEU A 56 12.55 3.11 -0.92
C LEU A 56 13.51 4.22 -0.48
N SER A 57 14.62 4.44 -1.19
CA SER A 57 15.63 5.41 -0.79
C SER A 57 15.40 6.79 -1.40
N GLU A 58 15.02 6.84 -2.68
CA GLU A 58 14.81 8.11 -3.40
C GLU A 58 13.35 8.57 -3.32
N VAL A 59 12.39 7.66 -3.47
CA VAL A 59 10.96 7.92 -3.27
C VAL A 59 10.55 7.34 -1.93
N PRO A 60 10.09 8.15 -0.97
CA PRO A 60 9.74 7.68 0.36
C PRO A 60 8.34 7.01 0.36
N THR A 61 8.15 5.97 -0.45
CA THR A 61 6.83 5.37 -0.72
C THR A 61 6.12 4.91 0.55
N VAL A 62 6.82 4.27 1.49
CA VAL A 62 6.20 3.83 2.77
C VAL A 62 5.79 5.02 3.62
N GLN A 63 6.53 6.14 3.59
CA GLN A 63 6.14 7.38 4.27
C GLN A 63 4.93 8.03 3.61
N ASN A 64 4.85 8.01 2.27
CA ASN A 64 3.69 8.49 1.53
C ASN A 64 2.43 7.67 1.88
N ILE A 65 2.59 6.35 2.03
CA ILE A 65 1.53 5.45 2.51
C ILE A 65 1.13 5.82 3.94
N ASP A 66 2.09 6.03 4.85
CA ASP A 66 1.83 6.44 6.23
C ASP A 66 0.97 7.72 6.29
N GLY A 67 1.35 8.75 5.54
CA GLY A 67 0.57 9.99 5.43
C GLY A 67 -0.83 9.77 4.87
N MET A 68 -1.00 8.87 3.90
CA MET A 68 -2.31 8.53 3.35
C MET A 68 -3.18 7.76 4.35
N VAL A 69 -2.60 6.81 5.08
CA VAL A 69 -3.28 6.09 6.16
C VAL A 69 -3.73 7.06 7.26
N GLY A 70 -2.93 8.10 7.53
CA GLY A 70 -3.27 9.21 8.41
C GLY A 70 -4.55 9.98 8.05
N GLN A 71 -5.03 9.89 6.81
CA GLN A 71 -6.27 10.53 6.35
C GLN A 71 -7.48 9.58 6.34
N MET A 72 -7.27 8.27 6.55
CA MET A 72 -8.35 7.29 6.56
C MET A 72 -9.16 7.33 7.86
N SER A 73 -10.44 6.94 7.80
CA SER A 73 -11.24 6.72 9.01
C SER A 73 -10.69 5.56 9.85
N GLY A 74 -10.95 5.54 11.17
CA GLY A 74 -10.45 4.49 12.07
C GLY A 74 -10.80 3.07 11.61
N GLN A 75 -12.06 2.86 11.21
CA GLN A 75 -12.53 1.57 10.68
C GLN A 75 -11.76 1.13 9.42
N THR A 76 -11.45 2.06 8.51
CA THR A 76 -10.69 1.74 7.30
C THR A 76 -9.24 1.36 7.63
N ARG A 77 -8.63 2.02 8.62
CA ARG A 77 -7.28 1.68 9.09
C ARG A 77 -7.24 0.29 9.74
N GLU A 78 -8.25 -0.05 10.53
CA GLU A 78 -8.37 -1.38 11.14
C GLU A 78 -8.50 -2.48 10.07
N LEU A 79 -9.33 -2.25 9.05
CA LEU A 79 -9.48 -3.18 7.92
C LEU A 79 -8.19 -3.32 7.12
N LEU A 80 -7.47 -2.22 6.87
CA LEU A 80 -6.16 -2.27 6.21
C LEU A 80 -5.16 -3.08 7.04
N GLY A 81 -5.08 -2.82 8.35
CA GLY A 81 -4.19 -3.55 9.25
C GLY A 81 -4.50 -5.04 9.30
N LEU A 82 -5.78 -5.41 9.32
CA LEU A 82 -6.21 -6.81 9.21
C LEU A 82 -5.81 -7.42 7.86
N GLY A 83 -6.01 -6.69 6.76
CA GLY A 83 -5.61 -7.12 5.42
C GLY A 83 -4.10 -7.37 5.31
N LEU A 84 -3.28 -6.47 5.83
CA LEU A 84 -1.82 -6.61 5.90
C LEU A 84 -1.41 -7.80 6.77
N TRP A 85 -2.06 -7.99 7.93
CA TRP A 85 -1.80 -9.13 8.79
C TRP A 85 -2.12 -10.46 8.10
N VAL A 86 -3.29 -10.57 7.44
CA VAL A 86 -3.68 -11.76 6.67
C VAL A 86 -2.67 -12.00 5.55
N PHE A 87 -2.31 -10.97 4.79
CA PHE A 87 -1.34 -11.07 3.71
C PHE A 87 0.03 -11.56 4.20
N GLU A 88 0.53 -11.03 5.31
CA GLU A 88 1.81 -11.40 5.90
C GLU A 88 1.84 -12.88 6.34
N HIS A 89 0.75 -13.35 6.96
CA HIS A 89 0.69 -14.68 7.59
C HIS A 89 0.18 -15.78 6.66
N ARG A 90 -0.56 -15.44 5.59
CA ARG A 90 -1.10 -16.41 4.62
C ARG A 90 0.00 -17.19 3.90
N SER A 91 1.16 -16.57 3.68
CA SER A 91 2.37 -17.22 3.17
C SER A 91 2.73 -18.46 3.98
N MET A 92 2.63 -18.44 5.31
CA MET A 92 2.94 -19.60 6.15
C MET A 92 2.09 -20.83 5.84
N ALA A 93 0.84 -20.64 5.42
CA ALA A 93 -0.08 -21.73 5.09
C ALA A 93 0.13 -22.30 3.67
N SER A 94 0.82 -21.60 2.78
CA SER A 94 1.06 -22.05 1.40
C SER A 94 2.53 -22.21 1.01
N PHE A 95 3.46 -21.62 1.78
CA PHE A 95 4.88 -21.52 1.49
C PHE A 95 5.69 -21.70 2.78
N ARG A 96 6.49 -22.77 2.85
CA ARG A 96 7.63 -22.99 3.78
C ARG A 96 7.47 -22.56 5.25
N PHE A 97 6.25 -22.37 5.77
CA PHE A 97 5.97 -21.82 7.11
C PHE A 97 6.68 -20.50 7.43
N SER A 98 6.98 -19.67 6.42
CA SER A 98 7.60 -18.34 6.62
C SER A 98 6.59 -17.23 6.36
N ARG A 99 6.80 -16.07 6.99
CA ARG A 99 6.00 -14.87 6.72
C ARG A 99 6.43 -14.22 5.41
N PHE A 100 5.56 -13.43 4.77
CA PHE A 100 5.85 -12.81 3.48
C PHE A 100 7.08 -11.89 3.54
N SER A 101 7.18 -11.08 4.60
CA SER A 101 8.32 -10.16 4.82
C SER A 101 9.70 -10.85 4.84
N ARG A 102 9.74 -12.17 5.08
CA ARG A 102 10.96 -12.97 5.21
C ARG A 102 11.25 -13.88 4.02
N LEU A 103 10.38 -13.90 3.00
CA LEU A 103 10.60 -14.66 1.78
C LEU A 103 11.73 -14.03 0.95
N ASP A 104 12.48 -14.84 0.20
CA ASP A 104 13.41 -14.34 -0.81
C ASP A 104 12.67 -13.65 -1.98
N ASP A 105 13.38 -12.95 -2.86
CA ASP A 105 12.75 -12.12 -3.91
C ASP A 105 11.91 -12.96 -4.88
N ASP A 106 12.41 -14.13 -5.29
CA ASP A 106 11.72 -15.04 -6.21
C ASP A 106 10.49 -15.68 -5.56
N GLU A 107 10.60 -16.11 -4.31
CA GLU A 107 9.51 -16.65 -3.50
C GLU A 107 8.44 -15.58 -3.26
N ALA A 108 8.84 -14.36 -2.92
CA ALA A 108 7.92 -13.25 -2.70
C ALA A 108 7.18 -12.89 -3.98
N LEU A 109 7.86 -12.88 -5.13
CA LEU A 109 7.23 -12.65 -6.42
C LEU A 109 6.26 -13.79 -6.79
N ARG A 110 6.65 -15.05 -6.60
CA ARG A 110 5.75 -16.20 -6.79
C ARG A 110 4.52 -16.11 -5.89
N TYR A 111 4.70 -15.70 -4.63
CA TYR A 111 3.61 -15.51 -3.68
C TYR A 111 2.64 -14.41 -4.15
N VAL A 112 3.15 -13.25 -4.56
CA VAL A 112 2.34 -12.16 -5.11
C VAL A 112 1.56 -12.63 -6.33
N ASN A 113 2.21 -13.34 -7.26
CA ASN A 113 1.54 -13.88 -8.45
C ASN A 113 0.45 -14.90 -8.09
N ALA A 114 0.70 -15.76 -7.10
CA ALA A 114 -0.31 -16.70 -6.61
C ALA A 114 -1.52 -15.98 -6.00
N MET A 115 -1.30 -14.91 -5.23
CA MET A 115 -2.39 -14.08 -4.68
C MET A 115 -3.21 -13.40 -5.79
N GLN A 116 -2.57 -12.95 -6.87
CA GLN A 116 -3.26 -12.37 -8.04
C GLN A 116 -4.06 -13.40 -8.84
N ALA A 117 -3.64 -14.67 -8.85
CA ALA A 117 -4.35 -15.76 -9.51
C ALA A 117 -5.34 -16.51 -8.60
N GLY A 118 -5.37 -16.16 -7.31
CA GLY A 118 -6.11 -16.88 -6.27
C GLY A 118 -7.61 -16.64 -6.27
N THR A 119 -8.20 -16.86 -5.10
CA THR A 119 -9.63 -16.66 -4.83
C THR A 119 -10.03 -15.19 -5.00
N PHE A 120 -11.34 -14.91 -5.12
CA PHE A 120 -11.84 -13.53 -5.23
C PHE A 120 -11.31 -12.61 -4.11
N PHE A 121 -11.28 -13.11 -2.88
CA PHE A 121 -10.75 -12.36 -1.74
C PHE A 121 -9.24 -12.08 -1.87
N GLU A 122 -8.44 -13.09 -2.20
CA GLU A 122 -6.98 -12.94 -2.36
C GLU A 122 -6.65 -11.93 -3.47
N ARG A 123 -7.36 -12.00 -4.61
CA ARG A 123 -7.21 -11.05 -5.71
C ARG A 123 -7.62 -9.64 -5.33
N GLY A 124 -8.72 -9.49 -4.60
CA GLY A 124 -9.19 -8.19 -4.11
C GLY A 124 -8.21 -7.55 -3.14
N LEU A 125 -7.69 -8.34 -2.20
CA LEU A 125 -6.66 -7.90 -1.26
C LEU A 125 -5.39 -7.48 -2.00
N MET A 126 -4.89 -8.32 -2.91
CA MET A 126 -3.68 -8.03 -3.68
C MET A 126 -3.84 -6.80 -4.59
N THR A 127 -4.99 -6.63 -5.23
CA THR A 127 -5.29 -5.45 -6.05
C THR A 127 -5.28 -4.18 -5.20
N THR A 128 -5.86 -4.24 -4.00
CA THR A 128 -5.87 -3.12 -3.05
C THR A 128 -4.47 -2.75 -2.61
N LEU A 129 -3.65 -3.73 -2.20
CA LEU A 129 -2.28 -3.51 -1.75
C LEU A 129 -1.36 -3.03 -2.90
N LYS A 130 -1.54 -3.56 -4.12
CA LYS A 130 -0.81 -3.08 -5.29
C LYS A 130 -1.18 -1.63 -5.62
N THR A 131 -2.47 -1.30 -5.58
CA THR A 131 -2.93 0.09 -5.80
C THR A 131 -2.36 1.02 -4.74
N LEU A 132 -2.40 0.61 -3.47
CA LEU A 132 -1.83 1.34 -2.34
C LEU A 132 -0.35 1.69 -2.58
N VAL A 133 0.46 0.71 -2.98
CA VAL A 133 1.90 0.91 -3.24
C VAL A 133 2.12 1.74 -4.51
N CYS A 134 1.53 1.35 -5.64
CA CYS A 134 1.78 2.00 -6.93
C CYS A 134 1.33 3.46 -6.93
N VAL A 135 0.17 3.78 -6.36
CA VAL A 135 -0.31 5.18 -6.28
C VAL A 135 0.63 6.02 -5.44
N ASN A 136 1.13 5.50 -4.31
CA ASN A 136 2.01 6.26 -3.42
C ASN A 136 3.45 6.38 -3.90
N TYR A 137 3.86 5.57 -4.87
CA TYR A 137 5.11 5.74 -5.61
C TYR A 137 4.95 6.75 -6.76
N TRP A 138 4.03 6.51 -7.69
CA TRP A 138 3.88 7.32 -8.91
C TRP A 138 3.34 8.73 -8.71
N ARG A 139 2.65 8.99 -7.58
CA ARG A 139 2.21 10.35 -7.23
C ARG A 139 3.37 11.29 -6.92
N ASP A 140 4.56 10.76 -6.61
CA ASP A 140 5.72 11.56 -6.22
C ASP A 140 6.38 12.17 -7.46
N ALA A 141 6.61 13.49 -7.42
CA ALA A 141 7.18 14.23 -8.54
C ALA A 141 8.59 13.76 -8.93
N ARG A 142 9.32 13.12 -8.02
CA ARG A 142 10.62 12.51 -8.30
C ARG A 142 10.55 11.42 -9.37
N THR A 143 9.40 10.75 -9.51
CA THR A 143 9.21 9.68 -10.50
C THR A 143 8.92 10.19 -11.91
N TRP A 144 8.45 11.43 -12.05
CA TRP A 144 7.96 11.98 -13.31
C TRP A 144 9.02 12.14 -14.41
N PRO A 145 10.27 12.56 -14.11
CA PRO A 145 11.31 12.63 -15.13
C PRO A 145 11.60 11.29 -15.81
N GLY A 146 11.47 10.17 -15.08
CA GLY A 146 11.62 8.83 -15.65
C GLY A 146 10.49 8.41 -16.58
N LEU A 147 9.41 9.20 -16.67
CA LEU A 147 8.26 8.99 -17.55
C LEU A 147 8.20 10.03 -18.68
N ASP A 148 9.23 10.87 -18.84
CA ASP A 148 9.19 12.07 -19.69
C ASP A 148 7.97 12.98 -19.39
N TYR A 149 7.51 12.95 -18.13
CA TYR A 149 6.42 13.77 -17.64
C TYR A 149 6.97 14.91 -16.79
N HIS A 150 6.56 16.14 -17.09
CA HIS A 150 7.08 17.33 -16.40
C HIS A 150 6.13 17.89 -15.33
N GLY A 151 5.03 17.19 -15.05
CA GLY A 151 3.98 17.66 -14.15
C GLY A 151 2.84 18.37 -14.88
N PRO A 152 1.92 19.02 -14.14
CA PRO A 152 0.78 19.70 -14.71
C PRO A 152 1.18 20.76 -15.74
N VAL A 153 0.80 20.54 -17.01
CA VAL A 153 1.13 21.43 -18.13
C VAL A 153 0.54 22.84 -17.99
N THR A 154 -0.42 23.03 -17.08
CA THR A 154 -1.04 24.33 -16.84
C THR A 154 -0.04 25.37 -16.34
N GLU A 155 0.92 24.98 -15.49
CA GLU A 155 1.99 25.86 -15.03
C GLU A 155 3.04 26.06 -16.12
N ILE A 156 3.43 24.99 -16.81
CA ILE A 156 4.46 25.00 -17.85
C ILE A 156 4.04 25.84 -19.07
N TRP A 157 2.78 25.73 -19.47
CA TRP A 157 2.23 26.43 -20.64
C TRP A 157 1.55 27.76 -20.27
N GLY A 158 1.64 28.19 -19.01
CA GLY A 158 1.06 29.45 -18.55
C GLY A 158 -0.46 29.53 -18.73
N VAL A 159 -1.16 28.39 -18.71
CA VAL A 159 -2.61 28.34 -18.88
C VAL A 159 -3.26 29.07 -17.71
N ARG A 160 -3.91 30.20 -18.01
CA ARG A 160 -4.57 31.03 -17.02
C ARG A 160 -5.61 30.20 -16.26
N ARG A 161 -5.45 30.09 -14.93
CA ARG A 161 -6.45 29.48 -14.06
C ARG A 161 -7.77 30.26 -14.21
N LEU A 162 -8.82 29.60 -14.72
CA LEU A 162 -10.16 30.19 -14.93
C LEU A 162 -11.00 30.24 -13.62
N GLY A 163 -10.39 29.94 -12.47
CA GLY A 163 -11.09 29.75 -11.20
C GLY A 163 -11.71 28.36 -11.09
N ASN A 164 -12.24 28.02 -9.91
CA ASN A 164 -13.06 26.81 -9.76
C ASN A 164 -14.40 27.05 -10.46
N ALA A 165 -14.84 26.10 -11.28
CA ALA A 165 -16.21 26.10 -11.77
C ALA A 165 -17.15 26.15 -10.55
N PRO A 166 -18.15 27.05 -10.52
CA PRO A 166 -19.10 27.08 -9.42
C PRO A 166 -19.76 25.70 -9.30
N LEU A 167 -19.94 25.23 -8.07
CA LEU A 167 -20.64 23.97 -7.82
C LEU A 167 -22.02 24.02 -8.51
N PRO A 168 -22.45 22.96 -9.21
CA PRO A 168 -23.79 22.92 -9.76
C PRO A 168 -24.79 23.13 -8.63
N GLN A 169 -25.65 24.14 -8.78
CA GLN A 169 -26.76 24.36 -7.87
C GLN A 169 -27.80 23.28 -8.17
N VAL A 170 -27.79 22.22 -7.36
CA VAL A 170 -28.87 21.23 -7.26
C VAL A 170 -29.64 21.46 -5.97
#